data_AF-A0A4Y2SK20-F1
#
_entry.id   AF-A0A4Y2SK20-F1
#
_cell.length_a   1.000
_cell.length_b   1.000
_cell.length_c   1.000
_cell.angle_alpha   90.00
_cell.angle_beta   90.00
_cell.angle_gamma   90.00
#
_symmetry.space_group_name_H-M   'P 1'
#
loop_
_entity.id
_entity.type
_entity.pdbx_description
1 polymer ?
#
loop_
_entity_poly.entity_id
_entity_poly.type
_entity_poly.pdbx_seq_one_letter_code
_entity_poly.pdbx_strand_id
1 'polypeptide(L)'
;MWLFNIRSGNLPEISGLPCDSIEIPQKMVVEENPIEAIYSENLNDMEVEQVAKRVILAPTNKKTLEMNRSIIAKLQDEPHTFYSSDSIIFEDQNDLQNHPSEFLHDLTPSGMPPHALMLKKGVIVMLLRNLNLKQGLL
;
A
#
# COMPACT_ATOMS: atom_id res chain seq x y z
N MET A 1 8.04 23.57 -11.69
CA MET A 1 7.47 22.68 -10.64
C MET A 1 8.63 21.94 -9.98
N TRP A 2 8.71 21.80 -8.65
CA TRP A 2 9.91 21.26 -7.97
C TRP A 2 10.25 19.81 -8.39
N LEU A 3 9.24 18.95 -8.53
CA LEU A 3 9.39 17.59 -9.08
C LEU A 3 10.01 17.57 -10.48
N PHE A 4 9.69 18.56 -11.32
CA PHE A 4 10.31 18.69 -12.64
C PHE A 4 11.80 19.04 -12.54
N ASN A 5 12.18 19.93 -11.61
CA ASN A 5 13.57 20.31 -11.41
C ASN A 5 14.42 19.15 -10.87
N ILE A 6 13.85 18.28 -10.01
CA ILE A 6 14.49 17.01 -9.61
C ILE A 6 14.77 16.16 -10.86
N ARG A 7 13.72 15.90 -11.66
CA ARG A 7 13.84 15.03 -12.83
C ARG A 7 14.86 15.56 -13.85
N SER A 8 14.95 16.88 -14.00
CA SER A 8 15.88 17.51 -14.93
C SER A 8 17.30 17.71 -14.37
N GLY A 9 17.57 17.34 -13.11
CA GLY A 9 18.88 17.56 -12.48
C GLY A 9 19.23 19.04 -12.26
N ASN A 10 18.21 19.91 -12.18
CA ASN A 10 18.37 21.36 -12.06
C ASN A 10 18.25 21.86 -10.61
N LEU A 11 18.38 20.97 -9.62
CA LEU A 11 18.39 21.36 -8.21
C LEU A 11 19.79 21.83 -7.79
N PRO A 12 19.89 22.86 -6.95
CA PRO A 12 21.18 23.32 -6.44
C PRO A 12 21.82 22.26 -5.54
N GLU A 13 23.14 22.12 -5.63
CA GLU A 13 23.91 21.35 -4.66
C GLU A 13 23.87 22.04 -3.30
N ILE A 14 23.71 21.25 -2.24
CA ILE A 14 23.63 21.76 -0.88
C ILE A 14 25.00 21.60 -0.23
N SER A 15 25.65 22.73 0.07
CA SER A 15 26.97 22.76 0.70
C SER A 15 27.00 21.97 2.00
N GLY A 16 27.90 20.99 2.11
CA GLY A 16 28.09 20.18 3.31
C GLY A 16 27.23 18.91 3.39
N LEU A 17 26.42 18.62 2.37
CA LEU A 17 25.72 17.34 2.22
C LEU A 17 26.29 16.54 1.03
N PRO A 18 26.07 15.21 1.00
CA PRO A 18 26.36 14.38 -0.17
C PRO A 18 25.72 14.91 -1.46
N CYS A 19 26.38 14.74 -2.61
CA CYS A 19 25.93 15.24 -3.92
C CYS A 19 24.58 14.66 -4.39
N ASP A 20 24.05 13.62 -3.74
CA ASP A 20 22.75 13.00 -3.96
C ASP A 20 21.65 13.51 -3.01
N SER A 21 21.95 14.52 -2.20
CA SER A 21 20.99 15.13 -1.28
C SER A 21 20.12 16.17 -1.97
N ILE A 22 18.83 16.18 -1.62
CA ILE A 22 17.86 17.16 -2.10
C ILE A 22 17.15 17.83 -0.93
N GLU A 23 16.84 19.12 -1.05
CA GLU A 23 16.02 19.84 -0.07
C GLU A 23 14.54 19.76 -0.47
N ILE A 24 13.72 19.19 0.42
CA ILE A 24 12.28 19.10 0.24
C ILE A 24 11.65 20.44 0.66
N PRO A 25 10.89 21.13 -0.23
CA PRO A 25 10.23 22.38 0.12
C PRO A 25 9.25 22.16 1.28
N GLN A 26 9.26 23.05 2.26
CA GLN A 26 8.40 22.94 3.45
C GLN A 26 6.91 22.81 3.12
N LYS A 27 6.44 23.46 2.04
CA LYS A 27 5.07 23.32 1.52
C LYS A 27 4.68 21.91 1.03
N MET A 28 5.65 21.01 0.88
CA MET A 28 5.48 19.61 0.50
C MET A 28 5.67 18.66 1.69
N VAL A 29 6.02 19.20 2.85
CA VAL A 29 6.18 18.46 4.09
C VAL A 29 4.90 18.59 4.90
N VAL A 30 4.45 17.46 5.44
CA VAL A 30 3.31 17.38 6.36
C VAL A 30 3.84 16.73 7.63
N GLU A 31 3.71 17.40 8.77
CA GLU A 31 4.17 16.89 10.08
C GLU A 31 3.14 15.98 10.75
N GLU A 32 1.87 16.17 10.42
CA GLU A 32 0.75 15.38 10.87
C GLU A 32 0.66 14.02 10.15
N ASN A 33 -0.19 13.14 10.66
CA ASN A 33 -0.39 11.82 10.06
C ASN A 33 -0.91 11.97 8.62
N PRO A 34 -0.24 11.39 7.60
CA PRO A 34 -0.68 11.53 6.21
C PRO A 34 -2.08 10.99 5.96
N ILE A 35 -2.56 10.02 6.76
CA ILE A 35 -3.94 9.52 6.67
C ILE A 35 -4.93 10.60 7.10
N GLU A 36 -4.63 11.35 8.15
CA GLU A 36 -5.50 12.41 8.67
C GLU A 36 -5.46 13.65 7.77
N ALA A 37 -4.27 14.01 7.27
CA ALA A 37 -4.10 15.10 6.31
C ALA A 37 -4.89 14.85 5.01
N ILE A 38 -4.97 13.59 4.56
CA ILE A 38 -5.64 13.24 3.30
C ILE A 38 -7.10 12.90 3.50
N TYR A 39 -7.49 12.13 4.52
CA TYR A 39 -8.86 11.63 4.68
C TYR A 39 -9.67 12.34 5.78
N SER A 40 -9.10 13.36 6.43
CA SER A 40 -9.68 14.02 7.61
C SER A 40 -9.86 13.05 8.79
N GLU A 41 -10.22 13.56 9.98
CA GLU A 41 -10.45 12.70 11.15
C GLU A 41 -11.68 11.78 10.96
N ASN A 42 -12.71 12.26 10.26
CA ASN A 42 -13.97 11.54 10.05
C ASN A 42 -14.06 10.87 8.66
N LEU A 43 -13.28 9.80 8.47
CA LEU A 43 -13.36 8.92 7.28
C LEU A 43 -14.78 8.40 6.99
N ASN A 44 -15.61 8.23 8.02
CA ASN A 44 -16.96 7.67 7.91
C ASN A 44 -18.00 8.67 7.36
N ASP A 45 -17.71 9.97 7.40
CA ASP A 45 -18.62 11.02 6.89
C ASP A 45 -18.39 11.28 5.39
N MET A 46 -17.36 10.68 4.81
CA MET A 46 -17.01 10.85 3.40
C MET A 46 -17.78 9.88 2.50
N GLU A 47 -18.27 10.40 1.39
CA GLU A 47 -18.80 9.55 0.31
C GLU A 47 -17.69 8.73 -0.35
N VAL A 48 -18.03 7.53 -0.82
CA VAL A 48 -17.09 6.59 -1.46
C VAL A 48 -16.39 7.23 -2.66
N GLU A 49 -17.10 8.07 -3.41
CA GLU A 49 -16.59 8.81 -4.57
C GLU A 49 -15.54 9.86 -4.20
N GLN A 50 -15.60 10.40 -2.98
CA GLN A 50 -14.58 11.32 -2.48
C GLN A 50 -13.34 10.58 -2.01
N VAL A 51 -13.53 9.44 -1.33
CA VAL A 51 -12.44 8.56 -0.90
C VAL A 51 -11.69 8.02 -2.12
N ALA A 52 -12.39 7.59 -3.16
CA ALA A 52 -11.81 7.04 -4.39
C ALA A 52 -10.93 8.03 -5.19
N LYS A 53 -11.07 9.34 -4.95
CA LYS A 53 -10.26 10.39 -5.60
C LYS A 53 -8.94 10.67 -4.86
N ARG A 54 -8.73 10.04 -3.71
CA ARG A 54 -7.57 10.24 -2.85
C ARG A 54 -6.67 9.01 -2.89
N VAL A 55 -5.37 9.22 -2.90
CA VAL A 55 -4.37 8.14 -2.91
C VAL A 55 -3.17 8.54 -2.06
N ILE A 56 -2.67 7.57 -1.30
CA ILE A 56 -1.41 7.71 -0.56
C ILE A 56 -0.43 6.72 -1.18
N LEU A 57 0.72 7.22 -1.61
CA LEU A 57 1.80 6.42 -2.17
C LEU A 57 2.94 6.32 -1.16
N ALA A 58 3.52 5.13 -1.03
CA ALA A 58 4.67 4.87 -0.18
C ALA A 58 5.81 4.25 -0.99
N PRO A 59 7.08 4.44 -0.58
CA PRO A 59 8.22 3.84 -1.26
C PRO A 59 8.25 2.31 -1.19
N THR A 60 7.64 1.70 -0.16
CA THR A 60 7.66 0.24 0.06
C THR A 60 6.25 -0.31 0.26
N ASN A 61 6.01 -1.53 -0.23
CA ASN A 61 4.74 -2.24 -0.04
C ASN A 61 4.43 -2.46 1.44
N LYS A 62 5.45 -2.72 2.27
CA LYS A 62 5.28 -2.87 3.73
C LYS A 62 4.62 -1.62 4.33
N LYS A 63 5.13 -0.44 4.01
CA LYS A 63 4.56 0.82 4.52
C LYS A 63 3.16 1.08 3.97
N THR A 64 2.91 0.78 2.70
CA THR A 64 1.57 0.84 2.10
C THR A 64 0.58 -0.08 2.83
N LEU A 65 0.96 -1.33 3.13
CA LEU A 65 0.11 -2.27 3.85
C LEU A 65 -0.20 -1.81 5.28
N GLU A 66 0.77 -1.23 5.99
CA GLU A 66 0.55 -0.63 7.32
C GLU A 66 -0.46 0.53 7.26
N MET A 67 -0.35 1.40 6.27
CA MET A 67 -1.28 2.51 6.08
C MET A 67 -2.68 2.03 5.71
N ASN A 68 -2.80 1.06 4.79
CA ASN A 68 -4.07 0.47 4.40
C ASN A 68 -4.80 -0.15 5.61
N ARG A 69 -4.07 -0.90 6.47
CA ARG A 69 -4.64 -1.45 7.71
C ARG A 69 -5.12 -0.35 8.66
N SER A 70 -4.37 0.74 8.78
CA SER A 70 -4.73 1.88 9.63
C SER A 70 -5.99 2.59 9.13
N ILE A 71 -6.16 2.73 7.81
CA ILE A 71 -7.37 3.28 7.19
C ILE A 71 -8.57 2.38 7.46
N ILE A 72 -8.43 1.06 7.26
CA ILE A 72 -9.49 0.08 7.57
C ILE A 72 -9.86 0.13 9.05
N ALA A 73 -8.89 0.25 9.96
CA ALA A 73 -9.16 0.33 11.39
C ALA A 73 -10.05 1.53 11.78
N LYS A 74 -9.96 2.66 11.05
CA LYS A 74 -10.76 3.87 11.29
C LYS A 74 -12.22 3.77 10.79
N LEU A 75 -12.55 2.82 9.91
CA LEU A 75 -13.93 2.59 9.45
C LEU A 75 -14.76 1.93 10.56
N GLN A 76 -16.01 2.37 10.73
CA GLN A 76 -16.90 1.87 11.80
C GLN A 76 -17.45 0.46 11.56
N ASP A 77 -17.51 0.01 10.29
CA ASP A 77 -18.05 -1.30 9.94
C ASP A 77 -17.23 -2.47 10.53
N GLU A 78 -17.87 -3.63 10.66
CA GLU A 78 -17.25 -4.85 11.18
C GLU A 78 -16.20 -5.39 10.19
N PRO A 79 -14.99 -5.75 10.65
CA PRO A 79 -13.98 -6.34 9.78
C PRO A 79 -14.30 -7.80 9.45
N HIS A 80 -14.10 -8.18 8.19
CA HIS A 80 -14.08 -9.57 7.75
C HIS A 80 -12.70 -9.91 7.20
N THR A 81 -12.11 -11.03 7.65
CA THR A 81 -10.78 -11.46 7.21
C THR A 81 -10.88 -12.70 6.35
N PHE A 82 -10.36 -12.59 5.13
CA PHE A 82 -10.19 -13.71 4.20
C PHE A 82 -8.76 -14.22 4.29
N TYR A 83 -8.59 -15.52 4.52
CA TYR A 83 -7.28 -16.18 4.59
C TYR A 83 -6.93 -16.84 3.25
N SER A 84 -5.70 -16.69 2.78
CA SER A 84 -5.22 -17.46 1.63
C SER A 84 -5.04 -18.94 2.00
N SER A 85 -5.10 -19.79 0.98
CA SER A 85 -4.82 -21.22 1.09
C SER A 85 -3.59 -21.51 0.26
N ASP A 86 -2.41 -21.35 0.88
CA ASP A 86 -1.13 -21.46 0.21
C ASP A 86 -0.54 -22.86 0.36
N SER A 87 0.04 -23.36 -0.74
CA SER A 87 0.76 -24.64 -0.77
C SER A 87 1.96 -24.50 -1.67
N ILE A 88 3.06 -25.15 -1.30
CA ILE A 88 4.26 -25.20 -2.13
C ILE A 88 4.20 -26.46 -3.00
N ILE A 89 4.76 -26.36 -4.20
CA ILE A 89 5.02 -27.51 -5.07
C ILE A 89 6.46 -27.93 -4.80
N PHE A 90 6.66 -29.16 -4.36
CA PHE A 90 7.99 -29.72 -4.03
C PHE A 90 8.28 -30.95 -4.89
N GLU A 91 9.55 -31.15 -5.23
CA GLU A 91 10.02 -32.39 -5.86
C GLU A 91 10.52 -33.41 -4.83
N ASP A 92 11.00 -32.95 -3.65
CA ASP A 92 11.59 -33.78 -2.61
C ASP A 92 10.88 -33.58 -1.25
N GLN A 93 10.70 -34.65 -0.47
CA GLN A 93 9.92 -34.58 0.78
C GLN A 93 10.59 -33.78 1.90
N ASN A 94 11.91 -33.59 1.81
CA ASN A 94 12.66 -32.78 2.79
C ASN A 94 12.35 -31.27 2.66
N ASP A 95 11.87 -30.79 1.51
CA ASP A 95 11.56 -29.38 1.30
C ASP A 95 10.32 -28.91 2.08
N LEU A 96 9.42 -29.84 2.41
CA LEU A 96 8.28 -29.59 3.30
C LEU A 96 8.71 -29.16 4.71
N GLN A 97 9.84 -29.68 5.19
CA GLN A 97 10.36 -29.36 6.52
C GLN A 97 11.12 -28.02 6.54
N ASN A 98 11.60 -27.55 5.38
CA ASN A 98 12.32 -26.29 5.21
C ASN A 98 11.39 -25.07 5.09
N HIS A 99 10.12 -25.30 4.74
CA HIS A 99 9.17 -24.22 4.46
C HIS A 99 7.83 -24.45 5.19
N PRO A 100 7.75 -24.11 6.49
CA PRO A 100 6.52 -24.23 7.26
C PRO A 100 5.44 -23.26 6.75
N SER A 101 4.17 -23.57 7.03
CA SER A 101 3.02 -22.74 6.65
C SER A 101 3.15 -21.28 7.12
N GLU A 102 3.71 -21.08 8.31
CA GLU A 102 3.92 -19.78 8.92
C GLU A 102 4.86 -18.91 8.08
N PHE A 103 5.89 -19.52 7.49
CA PHE A 103 6.78 -18.82 6.57
C PHE A 103 6.04 -18.36 5.32
N LEU A 104 5.12 -19.18 4.80
CA LEU A 104 4.30 -18.81 3.63
C LEU A 104 3.32 -17.68 3.96
N HIS A 105 2.71 -17.71 5.14
CA HIS A 105 1.75 -16.68 5.57
C HIS A 105 2.38 -15.28 5.69
N ASP A 106 3.69 -15.22 5.92
CA ASP A 106 4.45 -13.97 5.99
C ASP A 106 4.90 -13.44 4.62
N LEU A 107 4.78 -14.23 3.55
CA LEU A 107 5.15 -13.79 2.21
C LEU A 107 4.13 -12.80 1.65
N THR A 108 4.63 -11.67 1.14
CA THR A 108 3.84 -10.69 0.39
C THR A 108 4.43 -10.46 -1.00
N PRO A 109 4.35 -11.45 -1.90
CA PRO A 109 4.91 -11.32 -3.24
C PRO A 109 4.19 -10.22 -4.04
N SER A 110 4.92 -9.56 -4.94
CA SER A 110 4.35 -8.51 -5.76
C SER A 110 3.21 -9.05 -6.63
N GLY A 111 2.08 -8.33 -6.66
CA GLY A 111 0.90 -8.74 -7.44
C GLY A 111 0.02 -9.80 -6.78
N MET A 112 0.25 -10.12 -5.50
CA MET A 112 -0.64 -10.97 -4.70
C MET A 112 -1.12 -10.24 -3.43
N PRO A 113 -2.34 -10.52 -2.97
CA PRO A 113 -2.80 -10.02 -1.68
C PRO A 113 -2.02 -10.70 -0.52
N PRO A 114 -1.98 -10.08 0.67
CA PRO A 114 -1.43 -10.74 1.85
C PRO A 114 -2.26 -11.96 2.27
N HIS A 115 -1.66 -12.89 3.00
CA HIS A 115 -2.34 -14.09 3.51
C HIS A 115 -3.63 -13.75 4.26
N ALA A 116 -3.57 -12.82 5.21
CA ALA A 116 -4.74 -12.31 5.92
C ALA A 116 -5.23 -11.00 5.28
N LEU A 117 -6.25 -11.10 4.42
CA LEU A 117 -6.89 -9.96 3.78
C LEU A 117 -8.10 -9.51 4.60
N MET A 118 -7.89 -8.50 5.45
CA MET A 118 -8.95 -7.86 6.24
C MET A 118 -9.64 -6.76 5.43
N LEU A 119 -10.98 -6.80 5.35
CA LEU A 119 -11.80 -5.83 4.65
C LEU A 119 -12.96 -5.35 5.54
N LYS A 120 -13.45 -4.14 5.28
CA LYS A 120 -14.66 -3.56 5.87
C LYS A 120 -15.53 -2.98 4.76
N LYS A 121 -16.83 -2.83 5.02
CA LYS A 121 -17.71 -2.11 4.09
C LYS A 121 -17.23 -0.67 3.94
N GLY A 122 -17.32 -0.13 2.72
CA GLY A 122 -16.84 1.23 2.39
C GLY A 122 -15.34 1.34 2.05
N VAL A 123 -14.55 0.27 2.18
CA VAL A 123 -13.13 0.29 1.77
C VAL A 123 -12.98 0.25 0.24
N ILE A 124 -12.01 1.00 -0.29
CA ILE A 124 -11.61 0.91 -1.69
C ILE A 124 -10.66 -0.28 -1.88
N VAL A 125 -10.95 -1.12 -2.86
CA VAL A 125 -10.11 -2.27 -3.23
C VAL A 125 -9.60 -2.13 -4.65
N MET A 126 -8.41 -2.65 -4.90
CA MET A 126 -7.84 -2.76 -6.25
C MET A 126 -7.90 -4.23 -6.69
N LEU A 127 -8.41 -4.46 -7.90
CA LEU A 127 -8.35 -5.77 -8.53
C LEU A 127 -6.92 -6.02 -9.02
N LEU A 128 -6.32 -7.12 -8.59
CA LEU A 128 -4.95 -7.51 -8.99
C LEU A 128 -4.93 -8.41 -10.22
N ARG A 129 -6.10 -8.94 -10.64
CA ARG A 129 -6.24 -9.81 -11.81
C ARG A 129 -7.56 -9.51 -12.51
N ASN A 130 -7.52 -9.52 -13.84
CA ASN A 130 -8.72 -9.39 -14.67
C ASN A 130 -9.62 -10.60 -14.46
N LEU A 131 -10.85 -10.37 -14.04
CA LEU A 131 -11.83 -11.44 -13.80
C LEU A 131 -12.56 -11.86 -15.08
N ASN A 132 -12.61 -10.98 -16.10
CA ASN A 132 -13.24 -11.29 -17.38
C ASN A 132 -12.47 -10.69 -18.57
N LEU A 133 -11.60 -11.49 -19.17
CA LEU A 133 -10.80 -11.10 -20.34
C LEU A 133 -11.65 -10.76 -21.58
N LYS A 134 -12.89 -11.25 -21.67
CA LYS A 134 -13.77 -11.00 -22.82
C LYS A 134 -14.52 -9.66 -22.74
N GLN A 135 -14.71 -9.12 -21.53
CA GLN A 135 -15.45 -7.87 -21.31
C GLN A 135 -14.54 -6.70 -20.90
N GLY A 136 -13.23 -6.91 -20.80
CA GLY A 136 -12.28 -5.82 -20.53
C GLY A 136 -12.35 -5.23 -19.12
N LEU A 137 -12.89 -5.97 -18.15
CA LEU A 137 -12.83 -5.57 -16.74
C LEU A 137 -11.39 -5.73 -16.23
N LEU A 138 -10.70 -4.59 -16.11
CA LEU A 138 -9.62 -4.36 -15.14
C LEU A 138 -10.23 -4.20 -13.75
#